data_AF-A0A6I9YML5-F1
#
_entry.id   AF-A0A6I9YML5-F1
#
_cell.length_a   1.000
_cell.length_b   1.000
_cell.length_c   1.000
_cell.angle_alpha   90.00
_cell.angle_beta   90.00
_cell.angle_gamma   90.00
#
_symmetry.space_group_name_H-M   'P 1'
#
loop_
_entity.id
_entity.type
_entity.pdbx_description
1 polymer ?
#
loop_
_entity_poly.entity_id
_entity_poly.type
_entity_poly.pdbx_seq_one_letter_code
_entity_poly.pdbx_strand_id
1 'polypeptide(L)' 'MPETTALGAAMAAGAAEGVGVWSLHPDDFTAVTCERFEPQINPEESEYRYTRWKKAVKKSMGWETSEPQGNSKFK' A
#
# COMPACT_ATOMS: atom_id res chain seq x y z
N MET A 1 -8.72 -0.16 13.00
CA MET A 1 -9.67 -1.14 12.44
C MET A 1 -8.94 -1.95 11.37
N PRO A 2 -8.68 -3.25 11.56
CA PRO A 2 -7.83 -4.03 10.65
C PRO A 2 -8.54 -4.53 9.38
N GLU A 3 -9.86 -4.73 9.40
CA GLU A 3 -10.60 -5.43 8.32
C GLU A 3 -11.28 -4.49 7.30
N THR A 4 -10.59 -3.43 6.87
CA THR A 4 -11.16 -2.45 5.93
C THR A 4 -11.42 -3.03 4.53
N THR A 5 -10.66 -4.06 4.13
CA THR A 5 -10.85 -4.75 2.84
C THR A 5 -12.19 -5.49 2.79
N ALA A 6 -12.50 -6.30 3.81
CA ALA A 6 -13.76 -7.05 3.86
C ALA A 6 -14.95 -6.10 4.01
N LEU A 7 -14.82 -5.04 4.81
CA LEU A 7 -15.82 -3.98 4.94
C LEU A 7 -16.12 -3.34 3.58
N GLY A 8 -15.10 -2.96 2.82
CA GLY A 8 -15.27 -2.36 1.49
C GLY A 8 -16.00 -3.28 0.50
N ALA A 9 -15.68 -4.58 0.51
CA ALA A 9 -16.39 -5.58 -0.30
C ALA A 9 -17.87 -5.69 0.09
N ALA A 10 -18.18 -5.72 1.39
CA ALA A 10 -19.55 -5.78 1.89
C ALA A 10 -20.35 -4.51 1.55
N MET A 11 -19.73 -3.33 1.67
CA MET A 11 -20.33 -2.04 1.30
C MET A 11 -20.69 -2.00 -0.20
N ALA A 12 -19.76 -2.43 -1.07
CA ALA A 12 -19.99 -2.49 -2.51
C ALA A 12 -21.12 -3.47 -2.87
N ALA A 13 -21.16 -4.65 -2.25
CA ALA A 13 -22.23 -5.62 -2.46
C ALA A 13 -23.59 -5.11 -1.95
N GLY A 14 -23.62 -4.43 -0.80
CA GLY A 14 -24.84 -3.86 -0.23
C GLY A 14 -25.44 -2.70 -1.03
N ALA A 15 -24.61 -1.97 -1.76
CA ALA A 15 -25.03 -0.85 -2.61
C ALA A 15 -25.42 -1.25 -4.04
N ALA A 16 -25.22 -2.52 -4.42
CA ALA A 16 -25.53 -3.00 -5.75
C ALA A 16 -27.03 -2.85 -6.10
N GLU A 17 -27.32 -2.60 -7.37
CA GLU A 17 -28.67 -2.53 -7.89
C GLU A 17 -29.42 -3.84 -7.61
N GLY A 18 -30.64 -3.72 -7.05
CA GLY A 18 -31.45 -4.86 -6.62
C GLY A 18 -31.18 -5.34 -5.18
N VAL A 19 -30.09 -4.92 -4.53
CA VAL A 19 -29.85 -5.12 -3.09
C VAL A 19 -30.21 -3.85 -2.31
N GLY A 20 -29.55 -2.72 -2.62
CA GLY A 20 -29.93 -1.38 -2.14
C GLY A 20 -29.96 -1.18 -0.62
N VAL A 21 -29.26 -2.01 0.16
CA VAL A 21 -29.25 -1.92 1.64
C VAL A 21 -28.25 -0.90 2.17
N TRP A 22 -27.30 -0.46 1.33
CA TRP A 22 -26.29 0.52 1.69
C TRP A 22 -26.26 1.66 0.66
N SER A 23 -26.24 2.91 1.13
CA SER A 23 -25.92 4.07 0.31
C SER A 23 -24.43 4.38 0.37
N LEU A 24 -23.80 4.55 -0.80
CA LEU A 24 -22.40 5.01 -0.90
C LEU A 24 -22.30 6.54 -1.03
N HIS A 25 -23.39 7.26 -0.74
CA HIS A 25 -23.34 8.71 -0.71
C HIS A 25 -22.42 9.17 0.43
N PRO A 26 -21.51 10.13 0.20
CA PRO A 26 -20.56 10.59 1.21
C PRO A 26 -21.20 10.99 2.55
N ASP A 27 -22.41 11.55 2.49
CA ASP A 27 -23.15 12.03 3.67
C ASP A 27 -23.72 10.90 4.54
N ASP A 28 -23.83 9.68 4.01
CA ASP A 28 -24.37 8.51 4.72
C ASP A 28 -23.28 7.70 5.44
N PHE A 29 -22.00 8.08 5.29
CA PHE A 29 -20.90 7.42 5.97
C PHE A 29 -20.78 7.90 7.41
N THR A 30 -20.88 6.95 8.34
CA THR A 30 -20.55 7.20 9.75
C THR A 30 -19.05 7.42 9.91
N ALA A 31 -18.67 8.32 10.81
CA ALA A 31 -17.26 8.57 11.13
C ALA A 31 -16.55 7.27 11.54
N VAL A 32 -15.49 6.92 10.80
CA VAL A 32 -14.65 5.77 11.13
C VAL A 32 -13.81 6.12 12.34
N THR A 33 -13.93 5.32 13.40
CA THR A 33 -13.08 5.45 14.58
C THR A 33 -11.66 4.97 14.25
N CYS A 34 -10.79 5.94 14.00
CA CYS A 34 -9.38 5.70 13.79
C CYS A 34 -8.59 6.14 15.02
N GLU A 35 -7.65 5.30 15.45
CA GLU A 35 -6.63 5.74 16.39
C GLU A 35 -5.69 6.71 15.68
N ARG A 36 -5.40 7.83 16.33
CA ARG A 36 -4.52 8.87 15.81
C ARG A 36 -3.19 8.80 16.55
N PHE A 37 -2.12 8.61 15.78
CA PHE A 37 -0.75 8.63 16.30
C PHE A 37 -0.05 9.90 15.85
N GLU A 38 0.63 10.56 16.79
CA GLU A 38 1.46 11.72 16.51
C GLU A 38 2.94 11.32 16.46
N PRO A 39 3.77 11.96 15.62
CA PRO A 39 5.20 11.67 15.55
C PRO A 39 5.87 11.87 16.92
N GLN A 40 6.52 10.83 17.43
CA GLN A 40 7.26 10.88 18.71
C GLN A 40 8.78 10.97 18.49
N ILE A 41 9.23 11.10 17.25
CA ILE A 41 10.65 11.12 16.85
C ILE A 41 11.06 12.51 16.38
N ASN A 42 12.30 12.92 16.68
CA ASN A 42 12.88 14.14 16.12
C ASN A 42 12.92 14.07 14.58
N PRO A 43 12.46 15.09 13.84
CA PRO A 43 12.53 15.13 12.38
C PRO A 43 13.91 14.81 11.79
N GLU A 44 15.00 15.30 12.40
CA GLU A 44 16.36 15.06 11.90
C GLU A 44 16.76 13.58 12.01
N GLU A 45 16.41 12.94 13.13
CA GLU A 45 16.67 11.52 13.36
C GLU A 45 15.84 10.64 12.41
N SER A 46 14.60 11.03 12.14
CA SER A 46 13.74 10.35 11.15
C SER A 46 14.37 10.38 9.74
N GLU A 47 14.84 11.56 9.29
CA GLU A 47 15.48 11.69 7.97
C GLU A 47 16.80 10.92 7.89
N TYR A 48 17.60 10.93 8.96
CA TYR A 48 18.83 10.15 9.02
C TYR A 48 18.56 8.64 8.82
N ARG A 49 17.57 8.09 9.54
CA ARG A 49 17.16 6.68 9.41
C ARG A 49 16.61 6.39 8.02
N TYR A 50 15.78 7.26 7.48
CA TYR A 50 15.20 7.11 6.15
C TYR A 50 16.27 7.15 5.05
N THR A 51 17.26 8.03 5.16
CA THR A 51 18.39 8.10 4.22
C THR A 51 19.26 6.84 4.28
N ARG A 52 19.48 6.27 5.46
CA ARG A 52 20.17 4.98 5.59
C ARG A 52 19.37 3.83 4.97
N TRP A 53 18.06 3.78 5.16
CA TRP A 53 17.17 2.81 4.50
C TRP A 53 17.23 2.93 2.97
N LYS A 54 17.12 4.16 2.41
CA LYS A 54 17.26 4.40 0.96
C LYS A 54 18.59 3.86 0.40
N LYS A 55 19.69 4.03 1.15
CA LYS A 55 21.00 3.48 0.77
C LYS A 55 21.00 1.94 0.76
N ALA A 56 20.34 1.30 1.71
CA ALA A 56 20.21 -0.16 1.75
C ALA A 56 19.37 -0.68 0.57
N VAL A 57 18.25 -0.04 0.26
CA VAL A 57 17.40 -0.38 -0.89
C VAL A 57 18.18 -0.30 -2.21
N LYS A 58 18.99 0.76 -2.40
CA LYS A 58 19.85 0.85 -3.59
C LYS A 58 20.87 -0.29 -3.68
N LYS A 59 21.38 -0.77 -2.55
CA LYS A 59 22.34 -1.88 -2.50
C LYS A 59 21.70 -3.25 -2.72
N SER A 60 20.40 -3.40 -2.50
CA SER A 60 19.69 -4.66 -2.78
C SER A 60 19.28 -4.81 -4.25
N MET A 61 19.48 -3.78 -5.08
CA MET A 61 19.21 -3.83 -6.52
C MET A 61 20.33 -4.57 -7.27
N GLY A 62 20.00 -5.17 -8.42
CA GLY A 62 20.98 -5.83 -9.29
C GLY A 62 21.52 -7.14 -8.70
N TRP A 63 20.79 -7.77 -7.78
CA TRP A 63 21.16 -9.07 -7.23
C TRP A 63 21.16 -10.18 -8.29
N GLU A 64 20.17 -10.15 -9.19
CA GLU A 64 20.13 -11.02 -10.36
C GLU A 64 20.51 -10.20 -11.60
N THR A 65 21.56 -10.65 -12.29
CA THR A 65 21.90 -10.18 -13.63
C THR A 65 21.25 -11.14 -14.61
N SER A 66 20.22 -10.70 -15.33
CA SER A 66 19.80 -11.43 -16.54
C SER A 66 21.04 -11.55 -17.43
N GLU A 67 21.53 -12.76 -17.68
CA GLU A 67 22.57 -12.96 -18.69
C GLU A 67 22.10 -12.27 -19.98
N PRO A 68 22.95 -11.46 -20.64
CA PRO A 68 22.63 -11.02 -21.98
C PRO A 68 22.48 -12.29 -22.79
N GLN A 69 21.29 -12.53 -23.36
CA GLN A 69 21.02 -13.65 -24.26
C GLN A 69 22.12 -13.66 -25.32
N GLY A 70 23.14 -14.49 -25.10
CA GLY A 70 24.26 -14.63 -25.99
C GLY A 70 23.69 -15.18 -27.28
N ASN A 71 23.88 -14.43 -28.37
CA ASN A 71 23.57 -14.86 -29.73
C ASN A 71 23.98 -16.32 -29.94
N SER A 72 23.02 -17.24 -29.82
CA SER A 72 23.19 -18.61 -30.28
C SER A 72 23.16 -18.57 -31.80
N LYS A 73 24.31 -18.23 -32.39
CA LYS A 73 24.55 -18.50 -33.80
C LYS A 73 24.66 -20.00 -33.93
N PHE A 74 23.54 -20.61 -34.34
CA PHE A 74 23.48 -21.98 -34.82
C PHE A 74 24.59 -22.21 -35.85
N LYS A 75 25.41 -23.23 -35.58
CA LYS A 75 26.38 -23.79 -36.51
C LYS A 75 25.89 -25.19 -36.88
#